data_AF-A0A7X6L235-F1
#
_entry.id   AF-A0A7X6L235-F1
#
_cell.length_a   1.000
_cell.length_b   1.000
_cell.length_c   1.000
_cell.angle_alpha   90.00
_cell.angle_beta   90.00
_cell.angle_gamma   90.00
#
_symmetry.space_group_name_H-M   'P 1'
#
loop_
_entity.id
_entity.type
_entity.pdbx_description
1 polymer ?
#
loop_
_entity_poly.entity_id
_entity_poly.type
_entity_poly.pdbx_seq_one_letter_code
_entity_poly.pdbx_strand_id
1 'polypeptide(L)' 'MQTSLDTQDLWRSRYRDCSADPTDLDLDRALFVRGVHAGHGPECRQYLAAAAYCLDHGDDH' A
#
# COMPACT_ATOMS: atom_id res chain seq x y z
N MET A 1 5.03 -23.82 -5.81
CA MET A 1 5.48 -22.58 -6.49
C MET A 1 4.49 -21.49 -6.11
N GLN A 2 4.76 -20.67 -5.10
CA GLN A 2 3.96 -19.46 -4.88
C GLN A 2 4.40 -18.44 -5.95
N THR A 3 3.45 -17.99 -6.77
CA THR A 3 3.73 -17.04 -7.84
C THR A 3 3.60 -15.63 -7.29
N SER A 4 4.31 -14.67 -7.88
CA SER A 4 4.22 -13.25 -7.48
C SER A 4 2.78 -12.70 -7.50
N LEU A 5 1.89 -13.33 -8.28
CA LEU A 5 0.48 -13.00 -8.37
C LEU A 5 -0.32 -13.39 -7.12
N ASP A 6 0.02 -14.51 -6.48
CA ASP A 6 -0.61 -14.99 -5.23
C ASP A 6 -0.35 -14.00 -4.08
N THR A 7 0.89 -13.52 -4.00
CA THR A 7 1.29 -12.49 -3.02
C THR A 7 0.52 -11.18 -3.23
N GLN A 8 0.39 -10.71 -4.47
CA GLN A 8 -0.36 -9.48 -4.78
C GLN A 8 -1.86 -9.63 -4.51
N ASP A 9 -2.44 -10.81 -4.78
CA ASP A 9 -3.86 -11.09 -4.49
C ASP A 9 -4.15 -11.11 -2.98
N LEU A 10 -3.25 -11.71 -2.20
CA LEU A 10 -3.29 -11.67 -0.74
C LEU A 10 -3.23 -10.22 -0.23
N TRP A 11 -2.36 -9.38 -0.81
CA TRP A 11 -2.28 -7.97 -0.45
C TRP A 11 -3.55 -7.22 -0.81
N ARG A 12 -4.12 -7.45 -1.99
CA ARG A 12 -5.42 -6.86 -2.37
C ARG A 12 -6.55 -7.26 -1.44
N SER A 13 -6.55 -8.51 -1.01
CA SER A 13 -7.53 -9.03 -0.06
C SER A 13 -7.39 -8.38 1.31
N ARG A 14 -6.13 -8.19 1.77
CA ARG A 14 -5.80 -7.57 3.07
C ARG A 14 -6.01 -6.06 3.09
N TYR A 15 -5.72 -5.40 1.98
CA TYR A 15 -5.86 -3.96 1.78
C TYR A 15 -7.13 -3.60 1.01
N ARG A 16 -8.16 -4.45 1.02
CA ARG A 16 -9.46 -4.15 0.41
C ARG A 16 -10.15 -2.96 1.10
N ASP A 17 -9.95 -2.85 2.41
CA ASP A 17 -10.58 -1.84 3.25
C ASP A 17 -9.81 -0.52 3.21
N CYS A 18 -10.24 0.39 2.34
CA CYS A 18 -9.60 1.70 2.12
C CYS A 18 -9.64 2.63 3.36
N SER A 19 -10.49 2.31 4.34
CA SER A 19 -10.64 3.04 5.60
C SER A 19 -9.82 2.42 6.74
N ALA A 20 -9.27 1.21 6.56
CA ALA A 20 -8.42 0.60 7.56
C ALA A 20 -7.02 1.25 7.55
N ASP A 21 -6.41 1.37 8.72
CA ASP A 21 -5.02 1.80 8.84
C ASP A 21 -4.08 0.61 8.59
N PRO A 22 -3.18 0.69 7.60
CA PRO A 22 -2.24 -0.39 7.34
C PRO A 22 -1.16 -0.39 8.43
N THR A 23 -1.25 -1.35 9.34
CA THR A 23 -0.38 -1.44 10.53
C THR A 23 0.96 -2.12 10.26
N ASP A 24 1.10 -2.81 9.14
CA ASP A 24 2.26 -3.60 8.74
C ASP A 24 2.61 -3.26 7.29
N LEU A 25 3.08 -2.02 7.08
CA LEU A 25 3.37 -1.48 5.76
C LEU A 25 4.89 -1.42 5.57
N ASP A 26 5.41 -2.24 4.65
CA ASP A 26 6.80 -2.18 4.17
C ASP A 26 6.90 -1.31 2.91
N LEU A 27 8.10 -0.91 2.51
CA LEU A 27 8.32 -0.09 1.30
C LEU A 27 7.66 -0.69 0.05
N ASP A 28 7.81 -2.00 -0.17
CA ASP A 28 7.20 -2.69 -1.32
C ASP A 28 5.66 -2.67 -1.26
N ARG A 29 5.10 -2.90 -0.07
CA ARG A 29 3.64 -2.83 0.16
C ARG A 29 3.12 -1.41 0.04
N ALA A 30 3.87 -0.41 0.51
CA ALA A 30 3.53 1.00 0.36
C ALA A 30 3.46 1.39 -1.12
N LEU A 31 4.46 0.99 -1.92
CA LEU A 31 4.45 1.21 -3.37
C LEU A 31 3.26 0.51 -4.04
N PHE A 32 2.97 -0.73 -3.66
CA PHE A 32 1.84 -1.49 -4.18
C PHE A 32 0.50 -0.84 -3.82
N VAL A 33 0.26 -0.54 -2.55
CA VAL A 33 -0.97 0.09 -2.05
C VAL A 33 -1.14 1.47 -2.68
N ARG A 34 -0.08 2.27 -2.77
CA ARG A 34 -0.11 3.57 -3.45
C ARG A 34 -0.51 3.43 -4.92
N GLY A 35 0.00 2.45 -5.64
CA GLY A 35 -0.35 2.19 -7.04
C GLY A 35 -1.80 1.68 -7.20
N VAL A 36 -2.21 0.71 -6.38
CA VAL A 36 -3.56 0.12 -6.42
C VAL A 36 -4.63 1.15 -6.04
N HIS A 37 -4.37 1.97 -5.02
CA HIS A 37 -5.31 2.96 -4.51
C HIS A 37 -5.10 4.37 -5.09
N ALA A 38 -4.19 4.55 -6.06
CA ALA A 38 -4.02 5.82 -6.76
C ALA A 38 -5.33 6.34 -7.37
N GLY A 39 -6.23 5.44 -7.77
CA GLY A 39 -7.55 5.78 -8.30
C GLY A 39 -8.53 6.36 -7.27
N HIS A 40 -8.34 6.12 -5.96
CA HIS A 40 -9.17 6.68 -4.89
C HIS A 40 -8.60 8.00 -4.35
N GLY A 41 -7.29 8.23 -4.53
CA GLY A 41 -6.63 9.48 -4.18
C GLY A 41 -6.78 9.86 -2.69
N PRO A 42 -7.10 11.14 -2.38
CA PRO A 42 -7.12 11.64 -1.00
C PRO A 42 -8.26 11.09 -0.15
N GLU A 43 -9.23 10.39 -0.74
CA GLU A 43 -10.34 9.77 0.00
C GLU A 43 -9.95 8.40 0.60
N CYS A 44 -8.78 7.87 0.25
CA CYS A 44 -8.29 6.59 0.74
C CYS A 44 -7.23 6.76 1.83
N ARG A 45 -7.52 6.29 3.05
CA ARG A 45 -6.54 6.32 4.16
C ARG A 45 -5.31 5.48 3.84
N GLN A 46 -5.49 4.34 3.18
CA GLN A 46 -4.36 3.49 2.81
C GLN A 46 -3.45 4.13 1.77
N TYR A 47 -4.01 4.89 0.81
CA TYR A 47 -3.20 5.67 -0.13
C TYR A 47 -2.39 6.72 0.61
N LEU A 48 -3.02 7.46 1.54
CA LEU A 48 -2.35 8.49 2.33
C LEU A 48 -1.26 7.91 3.24
N ALA A 49 -1.56 6.80 3.94
CA ALA A 49 -0.60 6.11 4.79
C ALA A 49 0.59 5.57 3.97
N ALA A 50 0.33 4.97 2.81
CA ALA A 50 1.38 4.50 1.91
C ALA A 50 2.22 5.64 1.32
N ALA A 51 1.60 6.75 0.96
CA ALA A 51 2.31 7.94 0.49
C ALA A 51 3.19 8.53 1.60
N ALA A 52 2.67 8.64 2.82
CA ALA A 52 3.42 9.13 3.98
C ALA A 52 4.60 8.21 4.32
N TYR A 53 4.40 6.88 4.30
CA TYR A 53 5.47 5.90 4.52
C TYR A 53 6.56 6.02 3.45
N CYS A 54 6.20 6.11 2.16
CA CYS A 54 7.16 6.32 1.08
C CYS A 54 7.90 7.66 1.18
N LEU A 55 7.29 8.70 1.72
CA LEU A 55 7.93 9.99 1.93
C LEU A 55 8.95 9.91 3.08
N ASP A 56 8.55 9.30 4.20
CA ASP A 56 9.39 9.11 5.38
C ASP A 56 10.61 8.20 5.10
N HIS A 57 10.43 7.15 4.32
CA HIS A 57 11.51 6.21 3.97
C HIS A 57 12.19 6.51 2.61
N GLY A 58 11.64 7.42 1.81
CA GLY A 58 12.17 7.80 0.51
C GLY A 58 13.10 9.02 0.57
N ASP A 59 13.13 9.73 1.70
CA ASP A 59 14.00 10.87 1.99
C ASP A 59 15.33 10.42 2.63
N ASP A 60 15.95 9.36 2.07
CA ASP A 60 17.38 9.08 2.25
C ASP A 60 18.10 9.63 1.00
N HIS A 61 18.20 10.96 0.89
CA HIS A 61 19.13 11.62 -0.03
C HIS A 61 19.62 12.97 0.52
#